data_AF-A0A6L3ADU1-F1
#
_entry.id   AF-A0A6L3ADU1-F1
#
_cell.length_a   1.000
_cell.length_b   1.000
_cell.length_c   1.000
_cell.angle_alpha   90.00
_cell.angle_beta   90.00
_cell.angle_gamma   90.00
#
_symmetry.space_group_name_H-M   'P 1'
#
loop_
_entity.id
_entity.type
_entity.pdbx_description
1 polymer ?
#
loop_
_entity_poly.entity_id
_entity_poly.type
_entity_poly.pdbx_seq_one_letter_code
_entity_poly.pdbx_strand_id
1 'polypeptide(L)'
;MGSQVRHLLSSGDLSGEEISLLLDLASALKRQPQRVLEGRQLALLFEKPSLRTRVSFQVAMRHLGGETIYLAPQEVGLGEREAIKDVSRVLSRYVDIVAVRTWGQEIVEEYAQHSAIPVINALTNEEHPCQALADLLTVREKMGRLKGVSLAFIGDGNNVSSSLIVTAASLGMDVRMAAPQGYMPPEPILSEASARAAASGGCLTLVHDPAAAVRGAEVLYTDVWTSMGQEREAERRRIAFAGYQLNASLVALAAPGALVMHDLPAHRGEEITDDVMESPQAIIFDQAENRTWAQAAVVAFLLGAWQDIKS
;
A
#
# COMPACT_ATOMS: atom_id res chain seq x y z
N MET A 1 32.39 9.81 -1.85
CA MET A 1 31.01 10.28 -1.64
C MET A 1 30.16 9.03 -1.56
N GLY A 2 29.80 8.59 -0.35
CA GLY A 2 28.97 7.40 -0.20
C GLY A 2 27.62 7.64 -0.86
N SER A 3 27.10 6.67 -1.63
CA SER A 3 25.76 6.79 -2.18
C SER A 3 24.79 7.04 -1.04
N GLN A 4 23.97 8.08 -1.15
CA GLN A 4 22.91 8.36 -0.20
C GLN A 4 22.03 7.11 -0.06
N VAL A 5 21.74 6.72 1.17
CA VAL A 5 20.90 5.55 1.46
C VAL A 5 19.50 5.81 0.87
N ARG A 6 18.96 4.82 0.17
CA ARG A 6 17.63 4.91 -0.40
C ARG A 6 16.60 4.39 0.59
N HIS A 7 15.50 5.13 0.74
CA HIS A 7 14.36 4.76 1.57
C HIS A 7 13.09 4.63 0.70
N LEU A 8 12.04 4.04 1.28
CA LEU A 8 10.67 4.08 0.76
C LEU A 8 9.78 4.61 1.89
N LEU A 9 9.61 5.93 1.98
CA LEU A 9 8.83 6.60 3.02
C LEU A 9 7.43 6.96 2.51
N SER A 10 7.35 7.32 1.23
CA SER A 10 6.14 7.74 0.53
C SER A 10 6.03 7.01 -0.81
N SER A 11 4.81 6.90 -1.32
CA SER A 11 4.51 6.47 -2.69
C SER A 11 5.17 7.40 -3.72
N GLY A 12 5.37 8.66 -3.33
CA GLY A 12 6.06 9.67 -4.13
C GLY A 12 7.54 9.38 -4.37
N ASP A 13 8.18 8.57 -3.51
CA ASP A 13 9.61 8.23 -3.61
C ASP A 13 9.94 7.29 -4.79
N LEU A 14 8.90 6.75 -5.44
CA LEU A 14 9.03 5.83 -6.57
C LEU A 14 8.63 6.51 -7.87
N SER A 15 9.49 6.43 -8.89
CA SER A 15 9.11 6.78 -10.26
C SER A 15 8.19 5.71 -10.86
N GLY A 16 7.47 6.03 -11.94
CA GLY A 16 6.65 5.03 -12.65
C GLY A 16 7.47 3.85 -13.19
N GLU A 17 8.74 4.10 -13.55
CA GLU A 17 9.69 3.07 -14.00
C GLU A 17 10.09 2.15 -12.83
N GLU A 18 10.32 2.73 -11.65
CA GLU A 18 10.68 1.98 -10.45
C GLU A 18 9.50 1.18 -9.91
N ILE A 19 8.28 1.72 -9.97
CA ILE A 19 7.07 0.96 -9.69
C ILE A 19 6.99 -0.22 -10.66
N SER A 20 7.17 0.00 -11.97
CA SER A 20 7.13 -1.08 -12.97
C SER A 20 8.18 -2.16 -12.69
N LEU A 21 9.42 -1.76 -12.37
CA LEU A 21 10.51 -2.66 -11.97
C LEU A 21 10.15 -3.47 -10.72
N LEU A 22 9.63 -2.82 -9.67
CA LEU A 22 9.23 -3.48 -8.43
C LEU A 22 8.15 -4.54 -8.68
N LEU A 23 7.18 -4.23 -9.53
CA LEU A 23 6.16 -5.20 -9.91
C LEU A 23 6.79 -6.37 -10.68
N ASP A 24 7.69 -6.13 -11.63
CA ASP A 24 8.39 -7.20 -12.38
C ASP A 24 9.19 -8.12 -11.47
N LEU A 25 9.94 -7.54 -10.52
CA LEU A 25 10.67 -8.28 -9.49
C LEU A 25 9.72 -9.11 -8.63
N ALA A 26 8.58 -8.54 -8.20
CA ALA A 26 7.59 -9.25 -7.41
C ALA A 26 7.00 -10.44 -8.17
N SER A 27 6.67 -10.27 -9.45
CA SER A 27 6.21 -11.37 -10.31
C SER A 27 7.28 -12.45 -10.51
N ALA A 28 8.55 -12.09 -10.66
CA ALA A 28 9.65 -13.05 -10.78
C ALA A 28 9.83 -13.87 -9.48
N LEU A 29 9.85 -13.19 -8.32
CA LEU A 29 9.96 -13.83 -7.01
C LEU A 29 8.77 -14.72 -6.69
N LYS A 30 7.55 -14.32 -7.09
CA LYS A 30 6.34 -15.14 -6.94
C LYS A 30 6.41 -16.43 -7.75
N ARG A 31 6.90 -16.36 -9.00
CA ARG A 31 7.11 -17.56 -9.83
C ARG A 31 8.18 -18.47 -9.26
N GLN A 32 9.31 -17.88 -8.83
CA GLN A 32 10.44 -18.62 -8.30
C GLN A 32 11.11 -17.81 -7.19
N PRO A 33 10.90 -18.17 -5.92
CA PRO A 33 11.62 -17.59 -4.80
C PRO A 33 13.13 -17.75 -4.95
N GLN A 34 13.88 -16.69 -4.68
CA GLN A 34 15.34 -16.63 -4.85
C GLN A 34 16.01 -16.08 -3.59
N ARG A 35 17.00 -16.81 -3.07
CA ARG A 35 17.70 -16.48 -1.81
C ARG A 35 18.81 -15.44 -2.00
N VAL A 36 18.46 -14.23 -2.45
CA VAL A 36 19.43 -13.15 -2.76
C VAL A 36 19.88 -12.33 -1.54
N LEU A 37 19.31 -12.58 -0.36
CA LEU A 37 19.58 -11.85 0.89
C LEU A 37 20.03 -12.79 2.03
N GLU A 38 20.78 -13.84 1.71
CA GLU A 38 21.28 -14.77 2.73
C GLU A 38 22.12 -14.02 3.80
N GLY A 39 21.76 -14.24 5.07
CA GLY A 39 22.40 -13.59 6.22
C GLY A 39 21.96 -12.15 6.50
N ARG A 40 21.06 -11.57 5.70
CA ARG A 40 20.54 -10.21 5.94
C ARG A 40 19.38 -10.22 6.93
N GLN A 41 19.29 -9.15 7.72
CA GLN A 41 18.32 -8.97 8.79
C GLN A 41 17.39 -7.78 8.50
N LEU A 42 16.07 -8.00 8.62
CA LEU A 42 15.03 -6.98 8.58
C LEU A 42 14.43 -6.78 9.97
N ALA A 43 14.51 -5.57 10.52
CA ALA A 43 13.73 -5.21 11.71
C ALA A 43 12.31 -4.80 11.32
N LEU A 44 11.31 -5.37 12.00
CA LEU A 44 9.91 -5.02 11.88
C LEU A 44 9.51 -4.20 13.12
N LEU A 45 9.55 -2.88 13.00
CA LEU A 45 9.27 -1.94 14.08
C LEU A 45 7.81 -1.47 14.03
N PHE A 46 7.00 -1.90 14.99
CA PHE A 46 5.55 -1.69 14.95
C PHE A 46 5.08 -0.91 16.19
N GLU A 47 4.38 0.20 15.98
CA GLU A 47 3.59 0.89 17.02
C GLU A 47 2.11 0.55 16.91
N LYS A 48 1.65 0.17 15.71
CA LYS A 48 0.29 -0.31 15.44
C LYS A 48 0.33 -1.81 15.14
N PRO A 49 -0.38 -2.68 15.89
CA PRO A 49 -0.38 -4.11 15.61
C PRO A 49 -0.94 -4.41 14.22
N SER A 50 -0.38 -5.43 13.55
CA SER A 50 -0.89 -5.91 12.26
C SER A 50 -0.48 -7.35 12.00
N LEU A 51 -1.47 -8.18 11.69
CA LEU A 51 -1.25 -9.57 11.29
C LEU A 51 -0.61 -9.62 9.89
N ARG A 52 -1.30 -9.05 8.89
CA ARG A 52 -0.92 -9.17 7.48
C ARG A 52 0.46 -8.60 7.21
N THR A 53 0.70 -7.35 7.61
CA THR A 53 1.99 -6.69 7.36
C THR A 53 3.15 -7.43 8.02
N ARG A 54 2.97 -7.87 9.27
CA ARG A 54 4.01 -8.62 9.98
C ARG A 54 4.30 -9.94 9.25
N VAL A 55 3.27 -10.76 9.03
CA VAL A 55 3.45 -12.09 8.45
C VAL A 55 3.98 -12.00 7.02
N SER A 56 3.49 -11.08 6.21
CA SER A 56 3.93 -10.94 4.82
C SER A 56 5.41 -10.53 4.71
N PHE A 57 5.90 -9.63 5.56
CA PHE A 57 7.33 -9.28 5.57
C PHE A 57 8.20 -10.45 6.07
N GLN A 58 7.75 -11.19 7.08
CA GLN A 58 8.49 -12.35 7.58
C GLN A 58 8.62 -13.45 6.51
N VAL A 59 7.53 -13.73 5.80
CA VAL A 59 7.52 -14.70 4.71
C VAL A 59 8.34 -14.19 3.51
N ALA A 60 8.24 -12.90 3.18
CA ALA A 60 9.04 -12.26 2.13
C ALA A 60 10.55 -12.42 2.38
N MET A 61 11.01 -12.08 3.59
CA MET A 61 12.43 -12.24 3.95
C MET A 61 12.88 -13.70 3.91
N ARG A 62 12.02 -14.63 4.36
CA ARG A 62 12.32 -16.06 4.28
C ARG A 62 12.51 -16.53 2.83
N HIS A 63 11.67 -16.07 1.89
CA HIS A 63 11.83 -16.36 0.47
C HIS A 63 13.13 -15.78 -0.10
N LEU A 64 13.53 -14.60 0.37
CA LEU A 64 14.81 -13.97 0.01
C LEU A 64 16.02 -14.57 0.74
N GLY A 65 15.81 -15.53 1.65
CA GLY A 65 16.87 -16.21 2.38
C GLY A 65 17.42 -15.45 3.58
N GLY A 66 16.83 -14.30 3.92
CA GLY A 66 17.17 -13.52 5.11
C GLY A 66 16.25 -13.82 6.29
N GLU A 67 16.41 -13.03 7.34
CA GLU A 67 15.72 -13.20 8.62
C GLU A 67 15.05 -11.91 9.09
N THR A 68 14.13 -12.03 10.05
CA THR A 68 13.41 -10.89 10.62
C THR A 68 13.50 -10.86 12.13
N ILE A 69 13.57 -9.65 12.68
CA ILE A 69 13.40 -9.37 14.10
C ILE A 69 12.13 -8.54 14.26
N TYR A 70 11.15 -9.05 15.02
CA TYR A 70 9.93 -8.31 15.33
C TYR A 70 10.10 -7.52 16.62
N LEU A 71 9.80 -6.22 16.57
CA LEU A 71 9.86 -5.29 17.69
C LEU A 71 8.45 -4.79 17.96
N ALA A 72 7.85 -5.27 19.04
CA ALA A 72 6.46 -4.98 19.39
C ALA A 72 6.31 -3.55 19.96
N PRO A 73 5.10 -2.96 19.90
CA PRO A 73 4.86 -1.60 20.38
C PRO A 73 5.33 -1.36 21.82
N GLN A 74 5.07 -2.33 22.71
CA GLN A 74 5.39 -2.23 24.13
C GLN A 74 6.90 -2.32 24.42
N GLU A 75 7.70 -2.79 23.47
CA GLU A 75 9.13 -3.02 23.66
C GLU A 75 9.96 -1.76 23.37
N VAL A 76 9.57 -1.00 22.34
CA VAL A 76 10.36 0.15 21.85
C VAL A 76 9.87 1.47 22.45
N GLY A 77 8.57 1.77 22.36
CA GLY A 77 8.04 3.09 22.74
C GLY A 77 8.73 4.22 21.96
N LEU A 78 8.67 4.15 20.63
CA LEU A 78 9.41 5.04 19.74
C LEU A 78 8.99 6.51 19.94
N GLY A 79 9.94 7.40 20.24
CA GLY A 79 9.66 8.81 20.51
C GLY A 79 9.11 9.12 21.91
N GLU A 80 8.50 8.15 22.60
CA GLU A 80 8.01 8.32 23.97
C GLU A 80 9.02 7.84 25.03
N ARG A 81 9.48 6.61 24.91
CA ARG A 81 10.44 5.97 25.82
C ARG A 81 11.88 6.26 25.41
N GLU A 82 12.17 6.20 24.11
CA GLU A 82 13.49 6.44 23.54
C GLU A 82 13.37 7.33 22.31
N ALA A 83 14.31 8.27 22.15
CA ALA A 83 14.27 9.20 21.04
C ALA A 83 14.42 8.47 19.69
N ILE A 84 13.62 8.87 18.69
CA ILE A 84 13.60 8.25 17.34
C ILE A 84 15.01 8.16 16.75
N LYS A 85 15.77 9.25 16.84
CA LYS A 85 17.16 9.34 16.36
C LYS A 85 18.10 8.30 16.99
N ASP A 86 17.90 7.95 18.25
CA ASP A 86 18.78 7.03 18.98
C ASP A 86 18.42 5.59 18.63
N VAL A 87 17.13 5.26 18.60
CA VAL A 87 16.63 3.96 18.09
C VAL A 87 17.10 3.72 16.66
N SER A 88 16.98 4.72 15.77
CA SER A 88 17.42 4.63 14.38
C SER A 88 18.92 4.34 14.26
N ARG A 89 19.75 5.04 15.03
CA ARG A 89 21.21 4.81 15.04
C ARG A 89 21.59 3.45 15.61
N VAL A 90 20.90 2.98 16.64
CA VAL A 90 21.15 1.67 17.24
C VAL A 90 20.78 0.55 16.25
N LEU A 91 19.57 0.58 15.71
CA LEU A 91 19.13 -0.46 14.75
C LEU A 91 19.96 -0.46 13.46
N SER A 92 20.40 0.71 12.99
CA SER A 92 21.33 0.82 11.84
C SER A 92 22.65 0.08 12.01
N ARG A 93 23.01 -0.35 13.24
CA ARG A 93 24.22 -1.13 13.53
C ARG A 93 23.96 -2.62 13.69
N TYR A 94 22.69 -3.03 13.79
CA TYR A 94 22.30 -4.41 14.08
C TYR A 94 21.65 -5.12 12.91
N VAL A 95 20.93 -4.38 12.06
CA VAL A 95 20.17 -4.93 10.94
C VAL A 95 20.54 -4.23 9.64
N ASP A 96 20.11 -4.80 8.53
CA ASP A 96 20.41 -4.28 7.18
C ASP A 96 19.30 -3.37 6.65
N ILE A 97 18.07 -3.51 7.15
CA ILE A 97 16.90 -2.74 6.72
C ILE A 97 15.85 -2.71 7.84
N VAL A 98 15.02 -1.67 7.87
CA VAL A 98 13.91 -1.54 8.84
C VAL A 98 12.60 -1.25 8.10
N ALA A 99 11.55 -1.98 8.47
CA ALA A 99 10.18 -1.64 8.11
C ALA A 99 9.46 -1.06 9.34
N VAL A 100 8.99 0.17 9.23
CA VAL A 100 8.37 0.94 10.32
C VAL A 100 6.87 1.07 10.05
N ARG A 101 6.06 0.61 11.00
CA ARG A 101 4.61 0.81 11.02
C ARG A 101 4.24 1.69 12.20
N THR A 102 3.91 2.95 11.92
CA THR A 102 3.77 4.02 12.91
C THR A 102 2.47 4.81 12.68
N TRP A 103 2.28 5.88 13.45
CA TRP A 103 1.16 6.80 13.35
C TRP A 103 1.43 7.88 12.32
N GLY A 104 2.43 8.73 12.51
CA GLY A 104 2.66 9.89 11.65
C GLY A 104 3.78 9.68 10.64
N GLN A 105 3.61 10.24 9.44
CA GLN A 105 4.63 10.29 8.41
C GLN A 105 5.92 10.98 8.91
N GLU A 106 5.81 11.98 9.77
CA GLU A 106 6.95 12.69 10.36
C GLU A 106 7.87 11.77 11.18
N ILE A 107 7.31 10.72 11.78
CA ILE A 107 8.08 9.75 12.59
C ILE A 107 9.00 8.93 11.67
N VAL A 108 8.48 8.46 10.53
CA VAL A 108 9.28 7.68 9.58
C VAL A 108 10.31 8.55 8.86
N GLU A 109 9.99 9.82 8.63
CA GLU A 109 10.92 10.81 8.08
C GLU A 109 12.06 11.13 9.06
N GLU A 110 11.77 11.42 10.33
CA GLU A 110 12.80 11.62 11.36
C GLU A 110 13.66 10.36 11.53
N TYR A 111 13.05 9.17 11.52
CA TYR A 111 13.77 7.91 11.59
C TYR A 111 14.77 7.76 10.44
N ALA A 112 14.34 8.05 9.21
CA ALA A 112 15.18 7.97 8.01
C ALA A 112 16.32 8.99 8.01
N GLN A 113 16.11 10.22 8.49
CA GLN A 113 17.16 11.25 8.61
C GLN A 113 18.35 10.82 9.46
N HIS A 114 18.15 9.87 10.38
CA HIS A 114 19.18 9.36 11.28
C HIS A 114 19.62 7.93 10.97
N SER A 115 19.04 7.31 9.94
CA SER A 115 19.33 5.92 9.59
C SER A 115 20.50 5.82 8.62
N ALA A 116 21.36 4.82 8.83
CA ALA A 116 22.43 4.47 7.89
C ALA A 116 22.03 3.30 6.98
N ILE A 117 20.78 2.82 7.07
CA ILE A 117 20.23 1.69 6.34
C ILE A 117 18.86 2.05 5.75
N PRO A 118 18.36 1.31 4.74
CA PRO A 118 17.05 1.60 4.18
C PRO A 118 15.93 1.52 5.20
N VAL A 119 14.92 2.38 5.02
CA VAL A 119 13.73 2.48 5.87
C VAL A 119 12.51 2.32 4.96
N ILE A 120 11.59 1.45 5.34
CA ILE A 120 10.34 1.19 4.63
C ILE A 120 9.18 1.67 5.48
N ASN A 121 8.33 2.52 4.92
CA ASN A 121 7.00 2.81 5.45
C ASN A 121 6.11 1.58 5.24
N ALA A 122 5.86 0.86 6.33
CA ALA A 122 4.99 -0.32 6.38
C ALA A 122 3.53 0.02 6.72
N LEU A 123 3.26 1.28 7.11
CA LEU A 123 2.01 2.03 7.17
C LEU A 123 2.21 3.24 8.10
N THR A 124 1.79 4.42 7.65
CA THR A 124 1.52 5.62 8.46
C THR A 124 0.04 5.99 8.34
N ASN A 125 -0.42 7.03 9.02
CA ASN A 125 -1.79 7.54 8.88
C ASN A 125 -2.00 8.19 7.50
N GLU A 126 -0.92 8.66 6.88
CA GLU A 126 -0.92 9.40 5.62
C GLU A 126 -0.73 8.48 4.41
N GLU A 127 0.09 7.43 4.52
CA GLU A 127 0.44 6.59 3.37
C GLU A 127 0.66 5.11 3.69
N HIS A 128 0.39 4.26 2.69
CA HIS A 128 0.65 2.83 2.72
C HIS A 128 1.25 2.32 1.38
N PRO A 129 2.49 2.71 1.03
CA PRO A 129 3.07 2.41 -0.29
C PRO A 129 3.22 0.90 -0.56
N CYS A 130 3.52 0.11 0.47
CA CYS A 130 3.61 -1.36 0.34
C CYS A 130 2.26 -2.01 -0.05
N GLN A 131 1.13 -1.45 0.39
CA GLN A 131 -0.20 -1.96 0.02
C GLN A 131 -0.48 -1.64 -1.45
N ALA A 132 -0.24 -0.40 -1.87
CA ALA A 132 -0.46 0.01 -3.26
C ALA A 132 0.35 -0.82 -4.27
N LEU A 133 1.60 -1.20 -3.95
CA LEU A 133 2.38 -2.11 -4.79
C LEU A 133 1.77 -3.51 -4.90
N ALA A 134 1.23 -4.06 -3.81
CA ALA A 134 0.54 -5.35 -3.84
C ALA A 134 -0.77 -5.27 -4.65
N ASP A 135 -1.47 -4.14 -4.55
CA ASP A 135 -2.71 -3.88 -5.27
C ASP A 135 -2.45 -3.86 -6.78
N LEU A 136 -1.46 -3.08 -7.22
CA LEU A 136 -1.06 -2.98 -8.61
C LEU A 136 -0.51 -4.30 -9.17
N LEU A 137 0.22 -5.07 -8.37
CA LEU A 137 0.65 -6.42 -8.76
C LEU A 137 -0.56 -7.30 -9.07
N THR A 138 -1.57 -7.26 -8.20
CA THR A 138 -2.79 -8.07 -8.35
C THR A 138 -3.60 -7.66 -9.57
N VAL A 139 -3.81 -6.36 -9.78
CA VAL A 139 -4.50 -5.86 -10.98
C VAL A 139 -3.76 -6.31 -12.23
N ARG A 140 -2.42 -6.18 -12.25
CA ARG A 140 -1.61 -6.58 -13.40
C ARG A 140 -1.70 -8.07 -13.69
N GLU A 141 -1.71 -8.92 -12.67
CA GLU A 141 -1.85 -10.37 -12.82
C GLU A 141 -3.21 -10.77 -13.40
N LYS A 142 -4.29 -10.12 -12.95
CA LYS A 142 -5.66 -10.47 -13.37
C LYS A 142 -6.04 -9.86 -14.72
N MET A 143 -5.55 -8.66 -15.03
CA MET A 143 -5.89 -7.92 -16.25
C MET A 143 -4.85 -8.07 -17.36
N GLY A 144 -3.63 -8.53 -17.04
CA GLY A 144 -2.50 -8.62 -17.96
C GLY A 144 -1.87 -7.26 -18.34
N ARG A 145 -2.41 -6.15 -17.83
CA ARG A 145 -1.98 -4.77 -18.10
C ARG A 145 -2.35 -3.86 -16.93
N LEU A 146 -1.73 -2.69 -16.88
CA LEU A 146 -2.11 -1.59 -15.97
C LEU A 146 -2.49 -0.34 -16.76
N LYS A 147 -1.69 0.05 -17.74
CA LYS A 147 -1.98 1.23 -18.57
C LYS A 147 -3.38 1.15 -19.19
N GLY A 148 -4.16 2.22 -18.99
CA GLY A 148 -5.54 2.35 -19.42
C GLY A 148 -6.53 1.44 -18.71
N VAL A 149 -6.15 0.73 -17.63
CA VAL A 149 -7.12 0.03 -16.77
C VAL A 149 -7.84 1.07 -15.93
N SER A 150 -9.16 0.97 -15.87
CA SER A 150 -9.98 1.85 -15.02
C SER A 150 -10.16 1.27 -13.62
N LEU A 151 -9.71 2.02 -12.60
CA LEU A 151 -9.83 1.66 -11.19
C LEU A 151 -10.69 2.70 -10.47
N ALA A 152 -11.75 2.26 -9.81
CA ALA A 152 -12.63 3.09 -9.01
C ALA A 152 -12.48 2.77 -7.52
N PHE A 153 -11.93 3.71 -6.75
CA PHE A 153 -11.88 3.65 -5.30
C PHE A 153 -13.12 4.34 -4.70
N ILE A 154 -13.86 3.63 -3.85
CA ILE A 154 -15.08 4.09 -3.20
C ILE A 154 -14.84 4.09 -1.69
N GLY A 155 -14.77 5.26 -1.05
CA GLY A 155 -14.51 5.32 0.39
C GLY A 155 -13.70 6.53 0.81
N ASP A 156 -13.01 6.39 1.95
CA ASP A 156 -12.29 7.48 2.61
C ASP A 156 -10.98 7.85 1.90
N GLY A 157 -10.64 9.14 1.95
CA GLY A 157 -9.36 9.73 1.55
C GLY A 157 -8.21 9.41 2.50
N ASN A 158 -8.08 8.15 2.89
CA ASN A 158 -7.10 7.65 3.85
C ASN A 158 -5.75 7.31 3.19
N ASN A 159 -4.86 6.68 3.96
CA ASN A 159 -3.54 6.24 3.51
C ASN A 159 -3.55 5.24 2.35
N VAL A 160 -4.51 4.32 2.29
CA VAL A 160 -4.64 3.33 1.22
C VAL A 160 -4.98 4.03 -0.09
N SER A 161 -6.04 4.85 -0.08
CA SER A 161 -6.44 5.60 -1.27
C SER A 161 -5.35 6.57 -1.73
N SER A 162 -4.71 7.28 -0.81
CA SER A 162 -3.64 8.24 -1.09
C SER A 162 -2.47 7.57 -1.82
N SER A 163 -1.98 6.44 -1.31
CA SER A 163 -0.92 5.68 -1.98
C SER A 163 -1.35 5.04 -3.30
N LEU A 164 -2.59 4.54 -3.36
CA LEU A 164 -3.14 3.90 -4.55
C LEU A 164 -3.25 4.90 -5.71
N ILE A 165 -3.82 6.09 -5.49
CA ILE A 165 -4.03 7.05 -6.58
C ILE A 165 -2.71 7.57 -7.16
N VAL A 166 -1.71 7.82 -6.31
CA VAL A 166 -0.37 8.27 -6.74
C VAL A 166 0.31 7.21 -7.60
N THR A 167 0.37 5.97 -7.11
CA THR A 167 1.06 4.87 -7.80
C THR A 167 0.33 4.41 -9.07
N ALA A 168 -1.00 4.28 -9.03
CA ALA A 168 -1.80 3.92 -10.20
C ALA A 168 -1.72 4.99 -11.30
N ALA A 169 -1.81 6.27 -10.93
CA ALA A 169 -1.64 7.38 -11.87
C ALA A 169 -0.25 7.38 -12.52
N SER A 170 0.81 7.02 -11.80
CA SER A 170 2.16 6.88 -12.37
C SER A 170 2.28 5.84 -13.47
N LEU A 171 1.39 4.85 -13.51
CA LEU A 171 1.42 3.75 -14.49
C LEU A 171 0.45 3.97 -15.67
N GLY A 172 -0.15 5.15 -15.77
CA GLY A 172 -1.08 5.49 -16.83
C GLY A 172 -2.44 4.81 -16.70
N MET A 173 -2.88 4.49 -15.48
CA MET A 173 -4.22 4.01 -15.19
C MET A 173 -5.25 5.15 -15.27
N ASP A 174 -6.52 4.80 -15.48
CA ASP A 174 -7.67 5.70 -15.30
C ASP A 174 -8.17 5.55 -13.85
N VAL A 175 -7.74 6.46 -12.98
CA VAL A 175 -8.04 6.41 -11.55
C VAL A 175 -9.26 7.27 -11.24
N ARG A 176 -10.25 6.68 -10.59
CA ARG A 176 -11.49 7.35 -10.20
C ARG A 176 -11.68 7.20 -8.70
N MET A 177 -12.05 8.26 -8.01
CA MET A 177 -12.32 8.22 -6.58
C MET A 177 -13.66 8.85 -6.26
N ALA A 178 -14.50 8.12 -5.51
CA ALA A 178 -15.69 8.64 -4.88
C ALA A 178 -15.53 8.69 -3.36
N ALA A 179 -15.62 9.89 -2.80
CA ALA A 179 -15.65 10.12 -1.35
C ALA A 179 -16.70 11.19 -0.99
N PRO A 180 -17.29 11.16 0.21
CA PRO A 180 -18.15 12.25 0.68
C PRO A 180 -17.39 13.59 0.73
N GLN A 181 -18.13 14.70 0.70
CA GLN A 181 -17.53 16.02 0.81
C GLN A 181 -16.75 16.15 2.13
N GLY A 182 -15.49 16.59 2.04
CA GLY A 182 -14.59 16.72 3.19
C GLY A 182 -13.80 15.45 3.55
N TYR A 183 -13.96 14.37 2.78
CA TYR A 183 -13.25 13.09 2.98
C TYR A 183 -12.36 12.71 1.79
N MET A 184 -11.99 13.66 0.95
CA MET A 184 -11.00 13.43 -0.12
C MET A 184 -9.58 13.41 0.45
N PRO A 185 -8.62 12.75 -0.24
CA PRO A 185 -7.21 12.86 0.10
C PRO A 185 -6.74 14.31 0.15
N PRO A 186 -5.68 14.62 0.92
CA PRO A 186 -5.20 15.99 1.05
C PRO A 186 -4.64 16.52 -0.29
N GLU A 187 -4.77 17.84 -0.50
CA GLU A 187 -4.41 18.51 -1.76
C GLU A 187 -3.00 18.19 -2.31
N PRO A 188 -1.93 18.07 -1.48
CA PRO A 188 -0.62 17.67 -1.99
C PRO A 188 -0.63 16.32 -2.71
N ILE A 189 -1.36 15.34 -2.19
CA ILE A 189 -1.49 14.00 -2.78
C ILE A 189 -2.28 14.08 -4.10
N LEU A 190 -3.38 14.85 -4.12
CA LEU A 190 -4.20 15.03 -5.32
C LEU A 190 -3.42 15.72 -6.44
N SER A 191 -2.67 16.77 -6.09
CA SER A 191 -1.80 17.50 -7.02
C SER A 191 -0.71 16.60 -7.60
N GLU A 192 -0.05 15.80 -6.76
CA GLU A 192 0.95 14.83 -7.20
C GLU A 192 0.37 13.75 -8.11
N ALA A 193 -0.76 13.15 -7.73
CA ALA A 193 -1.44 12.13 -8.54
C ALA A 193 -1.88 12.70 -9.90
N SER A 194 -2.40 13.94 -9.93
CA SER A 194 -2.76 14.64 -11.16
C SER A 194 -1.55 14.88 -12.07
N ALA A 195 -0.43 15.34 -11.51
CA ALA A 195 0.81 15.54 -12.26
C ALA A 195 1.35 14.21 -12.84
N ARG A 196 1.31 13.13 -12.05
CA ARG A 196 1.72 11.78 -12.48
C ARG A 196 0.82 11.23 -13.59
N ALA A 197 -0.49 11.42 -13.48
CA ALA A 197 -1.45 11.04 -14.52
C ALA A 197 -1.15 11.77 -15.84
N ALA A 198 -0.93 13.08 -15.79
CA ALA A 198 -0.59 13.88 -16.96
C ALA A 198 0.72 13.41 -17.64
N ALA A 199 1.74 13.05 -16.85
CA ALA A 199 3.03 12.58 -17.37
C ALA A 199 2.97 11.15 -17.96
N SER A 200 2.15 10.26 -17.39
CA SER A 200 2.06 8.86 -17.80
C SER A 200 1.02 8.59 -18.90
N GLY A 201 0.14 9.56 -19.16
CA GLY A 201 -1.04 9.43 -20.01
C GLY A 201 -2.22 8.73 -19.33
N GLY A 202 -2.27 8.75 -18.00
CA GLY A 202 -3.40 8.29 -17.19
C GLY A 202 -4.44 9.39 -16.96
N CYS A 203 -5.37 9.14 -16.04
CA CYS A 203 -6.39 10.10 -15.63
C CYS A 203 -6.63 10.02 -14.12
N LEU A 204 -7.00 11.16 -13.51
CA LEU A 204 -7.52 11.21 -12.15
C LEU A 204 -8.88 11.91 -12.18
N THR A 205 -9.93 11.21 -11.78
CA THR A 205 -11.30 11.72 -11.69
C THR A 205 -11.77 11.66 -10.24
N LEU A 206 -12.12 12.80 -9.68
CA LEU A 206 -12.66 12.91 -8.31
C LEU A 206 -14.15 13.26 -8.38
N VAL A 207 -14.99 12.47 -7.72
CA VAL A 207 -16.44 12.66 -7.69
C VAL A 207 -16.98 12.43 -6.29
N HIS A 208 -18.22 12.86 -6.07
CA HIS A 208 -18.94 12.57 -4.83
C HIS A 208 -20.01 11.49 -5.00
N ASP A 209 -20.31 11.05 -6.22
CA ASP A 209 -21.27 9.97 -6.47
C ASP A 209 -20.54 8.65 -6.73
N PRO A 210 -20.69 7.62 -5.86
CA PRO A 210 -20.14 6.28 -6.10
C PRO A 210 -20.58 5.69 -7.43
N ALA A 211 -21.84 5.88 -7.82
CA ALA A 211 -22.37 5.35 -9.07
C ALA A 211 -21.68 5.98 -10.29
N ALA A 212 -21.23 7.22 -10.19
CA ALA A 212 -20.44 7.88 -11.23
C ALA A 212 -19.02 7.32 -11.32
N ALA A 213 -18.36 7.05 -10.20
CA ALA A 213 -17.01 6.49 -10.19
C ALA A 213 -16.97 5.06 -10.75
N VAL A 214 -17.88 4.18 -10.30
CA VAL A 214 -17.88 2.76 -10.70
C VAL A 214 -18.32 2.54 -12.13
N ARG A 215 -19.01 3.49 -12.78
CA ARG A 215 -19.65 3.27 -14.08
C ARG A 215 -18.64 2.86 -15.15
N GLY A 216 -18.74 1.62 -15.63
CA GLY A 216 -17.82 1.05 -16.61
C GLY A 216 -16.37 0.92 -16.12
N ALA A 217 -16.10 1.00 -14.81
CA ALA A 217 -14.77 0.73 -14.26
C ALA A 217 -14.45 -0.78 -14.33
N GLU A 218 -13.19 -1.13 -14.55
CA GLU A 218 -12.71 -2.53 -14.64
C GLU A 218 -12.31 -3.10 -13.27
N VAL A 219 -11.93 -2.23 -12.32
CA VAL A 219 -11.55 -2.61 -10.96
C VAL A 219 -12.29 -1.72 -9.97
N LEU A 220 -12.93 -2.31 -8.98
CA LEU A 220 -13.60 -1.62 -7.88
C LEU A 220 -12.85 -1.90 -6.58
N TYR A 221 -12.57 -0.86 -5.80
CA TYR A 221 -11.82 -0.95 -4.56
C TYR A 221 -12.55 -0.19 -3.47
N THR A 222 -12.69 -0.79 -2.29
CA THR A 222 -13.07 -0.05 -1.07
C THR A 222 -12.18 -0.42 0.11
N ASP A 223 -12.26 0.37 1.17
CA ASP A 223 -11.60 0.14 2.45
C ASP A 223 -12.53 0.68 3.56
N VAL A 224 -12.25 0.31 4.80
CA VAL A 224 -12.99 0.72 5.99
C VAL A 224 -13.21 2.23 6.02
N TRP A 225 -14.45 2.63 6.33
CA TRP A 225 -14.79 4.05 6.42
C TRP A 225 -14.17 4.76 7.61
N THR A 226 -13.75 4.01 8.64
CA THR A 226 -13.14 4.54 9.86
C THR A 226 -11.78 3.87 10.04
N SER A 227 -10.72 4.65 9.83
CA SER A 227 -9.35 4.17 9.97
C SER A 227 -8.94 4.00 11.44
N MET A 228 -7.90 3.20 11.69
CA MET A 228 -7.35 3.00 13.03
C MET A 228 -6.86 4.32 13.64
N GLY A 229 -7.42 4.72 14.78
CA GLY A 229 -7.20 6.02 15.44
C GLY A 229 -8.34 7.03 15.29
N GLN A 230 -9.38 6.71 14.51
CA GLN A 230 -10.55 7.57 14.27
C GLN A 230 -11.81 7.07 14.99
N GLU A 231 -11.68 6.25 16.03
CA GLU A 231 -12.81 5.55 16.67
C GLU A 231 -13.86 6.53 17.25
N ARG A 232 -13.44 7.73 17.64
CA ARG A 232 -14.32 8.80 18.14
C ARG A 232 -15.23 9.38 17.06
N GLU A 233 -14.91 9.21 15.79
CA GLU A 233 -15.67 9.71 14.64
C GLU A 233 -16.53 8.64 13.97
N ALA A 234 -16.48 7.39 14.45
CA ALA A 234 -17.07 6.24 13.79
C ALA A 234 -18.55 6.45 13.41
N GLU A 235 -19.36 6.98 14.34
CA GLU A 235 -20.79 7.21 14.08
C GLU A 235 -21.03 8.30 13.03
N ARG A 236 -20.25 9.39 13.07
CA ARG A 236 -20.33 10.47 12.08
C ARG A 236 -19.95 9.96 10.69
N ARG A 237 -18.88 9.16 10.62
CA ARG A 237 -18.41 8.54 9.37
C ARG A 237 -19.43 7.56 8.82
N ARG A 238 -19.98 6.67 9.66
CA ARG A 238 -21.05 5.74 9.26
C ARG A 238 -22.23 6.44 8.59
N ILE A 239 -22.63 7.61 9.09
CA ILE A 239 -23.69 8.43 8.47
C ILE A 239 -23.22 9.02 7.13
N ALA A 240 -22.03 9.61 7.08
CA ALA A 240 -21.48 10.23 5.87
C ALA A 240 -21.25 9.23 4.72
N PHE A 241 -20.82 8.01 5.06
CA PHE A 241 -20.44 6.96 4.12
C PHE A 241 -21.57 5.95 3.82
N ALA A 242 -22.76 6.09 4.41
CA ALA A 242 -23.86 5.13 4.21
C ALA A 242 -24.21 4.88 2.72
N GLY A 243 -24.02 5.88 1.85
CA GLY A 243 -24.23 5.76 0.40
C GLY A 243 -23.05 5.19 -0.40
N TYR A 244 -21.93 4.87 0.25
CA TYR A 244 -20.65 4.46 -0.37
C TYR A 244 -20.34 2.97 -0.20
N GLN A 245 -21.26 2.18 0.36
CA GLN A 245 -21.09 0.73 0.47
C GLN A 245 -20.96 0.08 -0.91
N LEU A 246 -19.87 -0.64 -1.12
CA LEU A 246 -19.67 -1.47 -2.29
C LEU A 246 -20.57 -2.71 -2.18
N ASN A 247 -21.71 -2.65 -2.87
CA ASN A 247 -22.73 -3.69 -2.91
C ASN A 247 -23.04 -4.13 -4.36
N ALA A 248 -23.82 -5.20 -4.51
CA ALA A 248 -24.18 -5.75 -5.81
C ALA A 248 -24.77 -4.72 -6.79
N SER A 249 -25.52 -3.72 -6.29
CA SER A 249 -26.10 -2.66 -7.13
C SER A 249 -25.02 -1.75 -7.74
N LEU A 250 -23.98 -1.39 -6.96
CA LEU A 250 -22.85 -0.61 -7.50
C LEU A 250 -21.98 -1.47 -8.42
N VAL A 251 -21.71 -2.73 -8.05
CA VAL A 251 -20.93 -3.66 -8.90
C VAL A 251 -21.60 -3.84 -10.26
N ALA A 252 -22.93 -3.89 -10.32
CA ALA A 252 -23.68 -4.02 -11.58
C ALA A 252 -23.55 -2.82 -12.54
N LEU A 253 -23.09 -1.66 -12.05
CA LEU A 253 -22.82 -0.47 -12.89
C LEU A 253 -21.42 -0.49 -13.52
N ALA A 254 -20.53 -1.36 -13.05
CA ALA A 254 -19.17 -1.50 -13.53
C ALA A 254 -19.08 -2.21 -14.88
N ALA A 255 -17.87 -2.34 -15.41
CA ALA A 255 -17.65 -3.11 -16.63
C ALA A 255 -18.05 -4.60 -16.41
N PRO A 256 -18.55 -5.30 -17.44
CA PRO A 256 -18.79 -6.74 -17.32
C PRO A 256 -17.52 -7.48 -16.90
N GLY A 257 -17.60 -8.25 -15.80
CA GLY A 257 -16.45 -8.97 -15.26
C GLY A 257 -15.48 -8.10 -14.45
N ALA A 258 -15.89 -6.90 -14.02
CA ALA A 258 -15.07 -6.05 -13.15
C ALA A 258 -14.58 -6.79 -11.90
N LEU A 259 -13.36 -6.51 -11.48
CA LEU A 259 -12.74 -7.12 -10.31
C LEU A 259 -13.07 -6.31 -9.06
N VAL A 260 -13.15 -6.98 -7.90
CA VAL A 260 -13.41 -6.34 -6.60
C VAL A 260 -12.23 -6.55 -5.64
N MET A 261 -11.78 -5.47 -5.01
CA MET A 261 -10.61 -5.41 -4.14
C MET A 261 -10.90 -4.74 -2.78
N HIS A 262 -10.14 -5.13 -1.77
CA HIS A 262 -10.10 -4.57 -0.42
C HIS A 262 -8.83 -5.04 0.28
N ASP A 263 -8.07 -4.13 0.89
CA ASP A 263 -6.80 -4.41 1.59
C ASP A 263 -6.90 -5.23 2.90
N LEU A 264 -8.11 -5.39 3.45
CA LEU A 264 -8.44 -6.01 4.73
C LEU A 264 -7.88 -5.27 5.97
N PRO A 265 -8.59 -5.35 7.12
CA PRO A 265 -9.76 -6.16 7.40
C PRO A 265 -11.05 -5.48 6.89
N ALA A 266 -11.99 -6.29 6.40
CA ALA A 266 -13.30 -5.78 6.01
C ALA A 266 -14.30 -5.87 7.18
N HIS A 267 -15.09 -4.83 7.38
CA HIS A 267 -16.35 -4.84 8.12
C HIS A 267 -17.51 -5.11 7.17
N ARG A 268 -17.80 -6.40 6.98
CA ARG A 268 -18.90 -6.86 6.13
C ARG A 268 -20.23 -6.25 6.58
N GLY A 269 -20.94 -5.63 5.65
CA GLY A 269 -22.18 -4.88 5.90
C GLY A 269 -21.98 -3.40 6.16
N GLU A 270 -20.73 -2.91 6.26
CA GLU A 270 -20.37 -1.50 6.23
C GLU A 270 -19.81 -1.13 4.85
N GLU A 271 -18.49 -1.08 4.65
CA GLU A 271 -17.90 -0.64 3.39
C GLU A 271 -18.15 -1.59 2.22
N ILE A 272 -18.34 -2.88 2.50
CA ILE A 272 -18.57 -3.91 1.49
C ILE A 272 -19.61 -4.91 1.98
N THR A 273 -20.49 -5.39 1.10
CA THR A 273 -21.43 -6.46 1.44
C THR A 273 -20.77 -7.84 1.40
N ASP A 274 -21.28 -8.76 2.21
CA ASP A 274 -20.79 -10.13 2.30
C ASP A 274 -20.80 -10.87 0.95
N ASP A 275 -21.89 -10.72 0.18
CA ASP A 275 -22.07 -11.33 -1.13
C ASP A 275 -21.08 -10.82 -2.18
N VAL A 276 -20.73 -9.53 -2.13
CA VAL A 276 -19.70 -8.95 -3.02
C VAL A 276 -18.32 -9.47 -2.64
N MET A 277 -18.03 -9.54 -1.34
CA MET A 277 -16.76 -10.04 -0.82
C MET A 277 -16.51 -11.53 -1.15
N GLU A 278 -17.57 -12.34 -1.16
CA GLU A 278 -17.53 -13.77 -1.52
C GLU A 278 -17.74 -14.03 -3.02
N SER A 279 -17.94 -12.98 -3.82
CA SER A 279 -18.24 -13.14 -5.25
C SER A 279 -17.03 -13.68 -6.03
N PRO A 280 -17.24 -14.37 -7.16
CA PRO A 280 -16.16 -14.78 -8.06
C PRO A 280 -15.33 -13.62 -8.64
N GLN A 281 -15.84 -12.38 -8.55
CA GLN A 281 -15.17 -11.16 -8.97
C GLN A 281 -14.19 -10.63 -7.91
N ALA A 282 -14.33 -11.07 -6.66
CA ALA A 282 -13.48 -10.66 -5.56
C ALA A 282 -12.09 -11.31 -5.65
N ILE A 283 -11.06 -10.47 -5.73
CA ILE A 283 -9.64 -10.87 -5.79
C ILE A 283 -8.90 -10.46 -4.50
N ILE A 284 -9.64 -10.26 -3.41
CA ILE A 284 -9.18 -9.77 -2.11
C ILE A 284 -8.09 -10.67 -1.50
N PHE A 285 -8.22 -11.98 -1.65
CA PHE A 285 -7.23 -12.91 -1.10
C PHE A 285 -6.00 -13.06 -1.99
N ASP A 286 -6.14 -12.92 -3.32
CA ASP A 286 -4.99 -12.79 -4.23
C ASP A 286 -4.18 -11.52 -3.88
N GLN A 287 -4.89 -10.42 -3.61
CA GLN A 287 -4.33 -9.15 -3.15
C GLN A 287 -3.59 -9.31 -1.81
N ALA A 288 -4.19 -10.02 -0.85
CA ALA A 288 -3.55 -10.31 0.43
C ALA A 288 -2.28 -11.16 0.29
N GLU A 289 -2.27 -12.16 -0.61
CA GLU A 289 -1.06 -12.95 -0.92
C GLU A 289 0.04 -12.07 -1.53
N ASN A 290 -0.33 -11.19 -2.48
CA ASN A 290 0.59 -10.33 -3.21
C ASN A 290 1.34 -9.32 -2.35
N ARG A 291 0.90 -9.09 -1.10
CA ARG A 291 1.65 -8.36 -0.07
C ARG A 291 3.04 -8.94 0.14
N THR A 292 3.17 -10.26 0.21
CA THR A 292 4.46 -10.95 0.42
C THR A 292 5.41 -10.63 -0.72
N TRP A 293 4.95 -10.74 -1.96
CA TRP A 293 5.79 -10.61 -3.15
C TRP A 293 6.17 -9.17 -3.45
N ALA A 294 5.24 -8.23 -3.29
CA ALA A 294 5.52 -6.80 -3.40
C ALA A 294 6.56 -6.35 -2.37
N GLN A 295 6.42 -6.79 -1.11
CA GLN A 295 7.39 -6.48 -0.06
C GLN A 295 8.74 -7.13 -0.29
N ALA A 296 8.78 -8.37 -0.79
CA ALA A 296 10.03 -9.03 -1.16
C ALA A 296 10.78 -8.22 -2.23
N ALA A 297 10.07 -7.74 -3.25
CA ALA A 297 10.64 -6.87 -4.28
C ALA A 297 11.18 -5.56 -3.69
N VAL A 298 10.42 -4.89 -2.81
CA VAL A 298 10.86 -3.65 -2.15
C VAL A 298 12.15 -3.87 -1.36
N VAL A 299 12.22 -4.93 -0.56
CA VAL A 299 13.40 -5.21 0.26
C VAL A 299 14.62 -5.50 -0.63
N ALA A 300 14.47 -6.36 -1.64
CA ALA A 300 15.55 -6.66 -2.58
C ALA A 300 15.99 -5.41 -3.36
N PHE A 301 15.04 -4.56 -3.74
CA PHE A 301 15.30 -3.30 -4.44
C PHE A 301 16.15 -2.35 -3.59
N LEU A 302 15.72 -2.06 -2.36
CA LEU A 302 16.38 -1.12 -1.47
C LEU A 302 17.75 -1.60 -0.98
N LEU A 303 17.97 -2.91 -0.87
CA LEU A 303 19.27 -3.49 -0.55
C LEU A 303 20.17 -3.71 -1.78
N GLY A 304 19.71 -3.34 -2.98
CA GLY A 304 20.47 -3.47 -4.22
C GLY A 304 20.63 -4.92 -4.73
N ALA A 305 20.00 -5.90 -4.09
CA ALA A 305 20.07 -7.32 -4.47
C ALA A 305 19.15 -7.70 -5.64
N TRP A 306 18.33 -6.75 -6.12
CA TRP A 306 17.42 -6.98 -7.23
C TRP A 306 18.12 -7.29 -8.56
N GLN A 307 19.39 -6.91 -8.72
CA GLN A 307 20.20 -7.22 -9.90
C GLN A 307 20.52 -8.72 -10.01
N ASP A 308 20.47 -9.44 -8.89
CA ASP A 308 20.73 -10.87 -8.84
C ASP A 308 19.46 -11.71 -9.06
N ILE A 309 18.28 -11.07 -9.09
CA ILE A 309 17.00 -11.73 -9.32
C ILE A 309 16.85 -12.04 -10.81
N LYS A 310 16.76 -13.33 -11.12
CA LYS A 310 16.51 -13.83 -12.49
C LYS A 310 15.02 -13.87 -12.77
N SER A 311 14.63 -13.50 -13.99
CA SER A 311 13.24 -13.51 -14.47
C SER A 311 12.69 -14.92 -14.68
#